data_AF-A0A6A7GBR9-F1
#
_entry.id   AF-A0A6A7GBR9-F1
#
_cell.length_a   1.000
_cell.length_b   1.000
_cell.length_c   1.000
_cell.angle_alpha   90.00
_cell.angle_beta   90.00
_cell.angle_gamma   90.00
#
_symmetry.space_group_name_H-M   'P 1'
#
loop_
_entity.id
_entity.type
_entity.pdbx_description
1 polymer ?
#
loop_
_entity_poly.entity_id
_entity_poly.type
_entity_poly.pdbx_seq_one_letter_code
_entity_poly.pdbx_strand_id
1 'polypeptide(L)'
;MSQLWQLMLFHATAGVCTGLSLVLAQVYVAEVATPGIRGAISCGPLLALQVGALLCYTLGNVLMWRHLAAVGMGLALPFFLAVVLCMPESPRFLVHVRPNDALATLQWLRGI
;
A
#
# COMPACT_ATOMS: atom_id res chain seq x y z
N MET A 1 -19.26 1.27 29.32
CA MET A 1 -18.25 2.32 29.04
C MET A 1 -16.87 1.77 28.66
N SER A 2 -16.49 0.53 29.02
CA SER A 2 -15.18 -0.07 28.66
C SER A 2 -14.96 -0.32 27.16
N GLN A 3 -16.04 -0.52 26.38
CA GLN A 3 -15.91 -0.85 24.95
C GLN A 3 -15.72 0.37 24.03
N LEU A 4 -16.16 1.57 24.44
CA LEU A 4 -16.02 2.78 23.63
C LEU A 4 -14.55 3.19 23.46
N TRP A 5 -13.76 3.09 24.53
CA TRP A 5 -12.32 3.34 24.49
C TRP A 5 -11.59 2.39 23.53
N GLN A 6 -11.93 1.10 23.55
CA GLN A 6 -11.34 0.10 22.66
C GLN A 6 -11.62 0.42 21.19
N LEU A 7 -12.84 0.85 20.89
CA LEU A 7 -13.23 1.27 19.53
C LEU A 7 -12.54 2.57 19.10
N MET A 8 -12.38 3.53 20.00
CA MET A 8 -11.67 4.79 19.70
C MET A 8 -10.19 4.55 19.44
N LEU A 9 -9.54 3.74 20.29
CA LEU A 9 -8.15 3.33 20.09
C LEU A 9 -7.94 2.64 18.75
N PHE A 10 -8.82 1.70 18.42
CA PHE A 10 -8.73 0.96 17.16
C PHE A 10 -8.84 1.88 15.93
N HIS A 11 -9.80 2.81 15.93
CA HIS A 11 -9.93 3.75 14.81
C HIS A 11 -8.75 4.72 14.73
N ALA A 12 -8.23 5.18 15.87
CA ALA A 12 -7.06 6.05 15.91
C ALA A 12 -5.82 5.36 15.32
N THR A 13 -5.53 4.13 15.76
CA THR A 13 -4.39 3.37 15.25
C THR A 13 -4.57 3.00 13.78
N ALA A 14 -5.76 2.56 13.37
CA ALA A 14 -6.07 2.26 11.98
C ALA A 14 -5.90 3.50 11.08
N GLY A 15 -6.33 4.67 11.53
CA GLY A 15 -6.15 5.94 10.81
C GLY A 15 -4.67 6.29 10.61
N VAL A 16 -3.87 6.18 11.67
CA VAL A 16 -2.41 6.43 11.60
C VAL A 16 -1.73 5.45 10.65
N CYS A 17 -2.03 4.16 10.75
CA CYS A 17 -1.48 3.14 9.85
C CYS A 17 -1.85 3.40 8.39
N THR A 18 -3.12 3.70 8.11
CA THR A 18 -3.61 3.97 6.75
C THR A 18 -2.92 5.20 6.15
N GLY A 19 -2.77 6.28 6.92
CA GLY A 19 -2.07 7.48 6.49
C GLY A 19 -0.61 7.23 6.15
N LEU A 20 0.11 6.50 7.01
CA LEU A 20 1.50 6.13 6.77
C LEU A 20 1.66 5.27 5.50
N SER A 21 0.82 4.24 5.33
CA SER A 21 0.86 3.39 4.15
C SER A 21 0.63 4.16 2.85
N LEU A 22 -0.29 5.13 2.83
CA LEU A 22 -0.56 5.95 1.65
C LEU A 22 0.65 6.83 1.28
N VAL A 23 1.26 7.48 2.28
CA VAL A 23 2.44 8.32 2.07
C VAL A 23 3.61 7.48 1.55
N LEU A 24 3.87 6.33 2.17
CA LEU A 24 4.94 5.42 1.73
C LEU A 24 4.71 4.92 0.30
N ALA A 25 3.48 4.53 -0.05
CA ALA A 25 3.15 4.11 -1.40
C ALA A 25 3.41 5.22 -2.44
N GLN A 26 2.99 6.45 -2.14
CA GLN A 26 3.22 7.61 -3.01
C GLN A 26 4.71 7.92 -3.18
N VAL A 27 5.50 7.86 -2.09
CA VAL A 27 6.95 8.08 -2.13
C VAL A 27 7.64 7.00 -2.95
N TYR A 28 7.34 5.72 -2.71
CA TYR A 28 7.93 4.60 -3.45
C TYR A 28 7.66 4.73 -4.95
N VAL A 29 6.41 5.00 -5.32
CA VAL A 29 5.98 5.21 -6.70
C VAL A 29 6.70 6.41 -7.35
N ALA A 30 6.89 7.49 -6.60
CA ALA A 30 7.64 8.66 -7.07
C ALA A 30 9.15 8.38 -7.23
N GLU A 31 9.72 7.45 -6.47
CA GLU A 31 11.13 7.02 -6.57
C GLU A 31 11.38 6.09 -7.75
N VAL A 32 10.42 5.22 -8.09
CA VAL A 32 10.53 4.27 -9.20
C VAL A 32 10.15 4.91 -10.55
N ALA A 33 9.33 5.97 -10.54
CA ALA A 33 8.84 6.57 -11.77
C ALA A 33 9.92 7.30 -12.60
N THR A 34 10.01 6.93 -13.88
CA THR A 34 10.87 7.60 -14.87
C THR A 34 10.27 8.98 -15.25
N PRO A 35 11.09 10.04 -15.48
CA PRO A 35 10.63 11.43 -15.61
C PRO A 35 9.50 11.70 -16.61
N GLY A 36 9.31 10.88 -17.66
CA GLY A 36 8.25 11.06 -18.66
C GLY A 36 6.84 10.61 -18.25
N ILE A 37 6.70 9.75 -17.22
CA ILE A 37 5.41 9.12 -16.82
C ILE A 37 5.06 9.37 -15.34
N ARG A 38 5.86 10.20 -14.67
CA ARG A 38 5.79 10.45 -13.23
C ARG A 38 4.43 10.94 -12.74
N GLY A 39 3.73 11.75 -13.54
CA GLY A 39 2.38 12.23 -13.22
C GLY A 39 1.29 11.15 -13.30
N ALA A 40 1.38 10.21 -14.24
CA ALA A 40 0.40 9.13 -14.36
C ALA A 40 0.58 8.09 -13.25
N ILE A 41 1.84 7.77 -12.93
CA ILE A 41 2.17 6.76 -11.93
C ILE A 41 1.86 7.27 -10.51
N SER A 42 2.07 8.57 -10.22
CA SER A 42 1.72 9.15 -8.91
C SER A 42 0.21 9.15 -8.61
N CYS A 43 -0.65 9.19 -9.64
CA CYS A 43 -2.10 9.06 -9.44
C CYS A 43 -2.52 7.63 -9.05
N GLY A 44 -1.70 6.61 -9.33
CA GLY A 44 -2.02 5.19 -9.11
C GLY A 44 -2.49 4.87 -7.69
N PRO A 45 -1.70 5.15 -6.63
CA PRO A 45 -2.09 4.81 -5.27
C PRO A 45 -3.34 5.55 -4.78
N LEU A 46 -3.57 6.78 -5.24
CA LEU A 46 -4.78 7.53 -4.91
C LEU A 46 -6.03 6.92 -5.58
N LEU A 47 -5.91 6.51 -6.85
CA LEU A 47 -6.98 5.82 -7.55
C LEU A 47 -7.29 4.46 -6.91
N ALA A 48 -6.25 3.71 -6.53
CA ALA A 48 -6.41 2.43 -5.83
C ALA A 48 -7.16 2.57 -4.50
N LEU A 49 -6.85 3.62 -3.73
CA LEU A 49 -7.57 3.94 -2.49
C LEU A 49 -9.07 4.19 -2.76
N GLN A 50 -9.39 4.94 -3.80
CA GLN A 50 -10.76 5.30 -4.15
C GLN A 50 -11.56 4.10 -4.67
N VAL A 51 -10.93 3.25 -5.47
CA VAL A 51 -11.51 1.97 -5.91
C VAL A 51 -11.76 1.06 -4.71
N GLY A 52 -10.82 0.96 -3.77
CA GLY A 52 -11.00 0.20 -2.54
C GLY A 52 -12.18 0.71 -1.69
N ALA A 53 -12.32 2.03 -1.56
CA ALA A 53 -13.45 2.63 -0.85
C ALA A 53 -14.81 2.31 -1.53
N LEU A 54 -14.88 2.41 -2.86
CA LEU A 54 -16.07 2.03 -3.64
C LEU A 54 -16.43 0.54 -3.44
N LEU A 55 -15.45 -0.36 -3.45
CA LEU A 55 -15.66 -1.77 -3.17
C LEU A 55 -16.16 -2.00 -1.73
N CYS A 56 -15.61 -1.32 -0.74
CA CYS A 56 -16.09 -1.39 0.64
C CYS A 56 -17.54 -0.92 0.78
N TYR A 57 -17.93 0.18 0.12
CA TYR A 57 -19.31 0.68 0.20
C TYR A 57 -20.31 -0.24 -0.52
N THR A 58 -19.95 -0.78 -1.68
CA THR A 58 -20.81 -1.72 -2.42
C THR A 58 -20.97 -3.03 -1.66
N LEU A 59 -19.88 -3.61 -1.14
CA LEU A 59 -19.93 -4.83 -0.34
C LEU A 59 -20.61 -4.61 1.02
N GLY A 60 -20.43 -3.44 1.63
CA GLY A 60 -21.09 -3.08 2.89
C GLY A 60 -22.61 -2.94 2.78
N ASN A 61 -23.15 -2.76 1.58
CA ASN A 61 -24.60 -2.77 1.34
C ASN A 61 -25.16 -4.21 1.35
N VAL A 62 -24.36 -5.18 0.89
CA VAL A 62 -24.79 -6.59 0.70
C VAL A 62 -24.45 -7.46 1.91
N LEU A 63 -23.33 -7.19 2.60
CA LEU A 63 -22.78 -8.03 3.67
C LEU A 63 -22.89 -7.37 5.05
N MET A 64 -23.19 -8.16 6.07
CA MET A 64 -23.04 -7.72 7.47
C MET A 64 -21.58 -7.31 7.76
N TRP A 65 -21.40 -6.24 8.54
CA TRP A 65 -20.10 -5.66 8.94
C TRP A 65 -19.04 -6.71 9.35
N ARG A 66 -19.43 -7.76 10.06
CA ARG A 66 -18.52 -8.84 10.51
C ARG A 66 -17.93 -9.65 9.36
N HIS A 67 -18.74 -9.95 8.33
CA HIS A 67 -18.28 -10.70 7.15
C HIS A 67 -17.42 -9.81 6.25
N LEU A 68 -17.77 -8.52 6.15
CA LEU A 68 -16.95 -7.53 5.44
C LEU A 68 -15.54 -7.43 6.06
N ALA A 69 -15.45 -7.35 7.39
CA ALA A 69 -14.17 -7.32 8.09
C ALA A 69 -13.34 -8.60 7.89
N ALA A 70 -13.99 -9.78 7.89
CA ALA A 70 -13.31 -11.06 7.66
C ALA A 70 -12.75 -11.17 6.23
N VAL A 71 -13.54 -10.78 5.22
CA VAL A 71 -13.09 -10.75 3.82
C VAL A 71 -11.97 -9.72 3.62
N GLY A 72 -12.09 -8.55 4.25
CA GLY A 72 -11.06 -7.50 4.23
C GLY A 72 -9.72 -7.99 4.80
N MET A 73 -9.71 -8.63 5.97
CA MET A 73 -8.50 -9.23 6.53
C MET A 73 -7.96 -10.36 5.64
N GLY A 74 -8.85 -11.19 5.10
CA GLY A 74 -8.49 -12.30 4.21
C GLY A 74 -7.81 -11.86 2.91
N LEU A 75 -8.14 -10.67 2.40
CA LEU A 75 -7.51 -10.09 1.21
C LEU A 75 -6.27 -9.24 1.54
N ALA A 76 -6.29 -8.52 2.67
CA ALA A 76 -5.19 -7.63 3.05
C ALA A 76 -3.89 -8.38 3.36
N LEU A 77 -3.96 -9.52 4.05
CA LEU A 77 -2.79 -10.32 4.42
C LEU A 77 -2.03 -10.87 3.19
N PRO A 78 -2.67 -11.57 2.24
CA PRO A 78 -1.97 -12.08 1.06
C PRO A 78 -1.50 -10.94 0.15
N PHE A 79 -2.23 -9.82 0.06
CA PHE A 79 -1.78 -8.66 -0.69
C PHE A 79 -0.51 -8.06 -0.09
N PHE A 80 -0.46 -7.89 1.23
CA PHE A 80 0.75 -7.42 1.92
C PHE A 80 1.94 -8.37 1.70
N LEU A 81 1.72 -9.68 1.86
CA LEU A 81 2.75 -10.69 1.59
C LEU A 81 3.24 -10.65 0.14
N ALA A 82 2.33 -10.54 -0.83
CA ALA A 82 2.70 -10.46 -2.24
C ALA A 82 3.52 -9.20 -2.54
N VAL A 83 3.14 -8.05 -1.98
CA VAL A 83 3.90 -6.80 -2.14
C VAL A 83 5.29 -6.94 -1.52
N VAL A 84 5.42 -7.46 -0.31
CA VAL A 84 6.73 -7.62 0.35
C VAL A 84 7.65 -8.60 -0.39
N LEU A 85 7.09 -9.68 -0.96
CA LEU A 85 7.89 -10.71 -1.64
C LEU A 85 8.22 -10.37 -3.09
N CYS A 86 7.34 -9.67 -3.80
CA CYS A 86 7.52 -9.39 -5.23
C CYS A 86 8.05 -7.99 -5.53
N MET A 87 7.95 -7.04 -4.59
CA MET A 87 8.35 -5.66 -4.83
C MET A 87 9.82 -5.47 -4.45
N PRO A 88 10.74 -5.23 -5.40
CA PRO A 88 12.12 -4.96 -5.08
C PRO A 88 12.23 -3.67 -4.25
N GLU A 89 13.15 -3.66 -3.28
CA GLU A 89 13.42 -2.50 -2.44
C GLU A 89 13.74 -1.26 -3.30
N SER A 90 13.46 -0.06 -2.78
CA SER A 90 13.62 1.15 -3.59
C SER A 90 15.09 1.34 -4.00
N PRO A 91 15.37 1.63 -5.28
CA PRO A 91 16.74 1.68 -5.80
C PRO A 91 17.60 2.74 -5.10
N ARG A 92 16.99 3.81 -4.54
CA ARG A 92 17.71 4.81 -3.73
C ARG A 92 18.14 4.29 -2.36
N PHE A 93 17.30 3.49 -1.70
CA PHE A 93 17.66 2.83 -0.45
C PHE A 93 18.81 1.83 -0.66
N LEU A 94 18.71 1.01 -1.72
CA LEU A 94 19.77 0.08 -2.10
C LEU A 94 21.10 0.78 -2.40
N VAL A 95 21.10 1.97 -3.04
CA VAL A 95 22.34 2.74 -3.28
C VAL A 95 23.06 3.12 -1.98
N HIS A 96 22.34 3.36 -0.88
CA HIS A 96 22.95 3.71 0.41
C HIS A 96 23.35 2.50 1.27
N VAL A 97 22.61 1.38 1.19
CA VAL A 97 22.85 0.22 2.06
C VAL A 97 23.68 -0.86 1.36
N ARG A 98 23.44 -1.11 0.06
CA ARG A 98 24.11 -2.15 -0.74
C ARG A 98 24.28 -1.73 -2.22
N PRO A 99 25.33 -0.97 -2.55
CA PRO A 99 25.53 -0.43 -3.89
C PRO A 99 25.67 -1.50 -4.99
N ASN A 100 26.13 -2.72 -4.64
CA ASN A 100 26.22 -3.84 -5.59
C ASN A 100 24.84 -4.40 -5.98
N ASP A 101 23.90 -4.49 -5.03
CA ASP A 101 22.54 -4.97 -5.29
C ASP A 101 21.73 -3.89 -6.05
N ALA A 102 22.02 -2.60 -5.84
CA ALA A 102 21.37 -1.50 -6.53
C ALA A 102 21.49 -1.56 -8.06
N LEU A 103 22.63 -2.04 -8.59
CA LEU A 103 22.84 -2.21 -10.02
C LEU A 103 21.98 -3.34 -10.59
N ALA A 104 21.84 -4.45 -9.86
CA ALA A 104 20.98 -5.58 -10.25
C ALA A 104 19.49 -5.17 -10.24
N THR A 105 19.06 -4.39 -9.24
CA THR A 105 17.68 -3.87 -9.19
C THR A 105 17.41 -2.87 -10.31
N LEU A 106 18.38 -2.03 -10.66
CA LEU A 106 18.30 -1.10 -11.80
C LEU A 106 18.24 -1.84 -13.14
N GLN A 107 18.99 -2.93 -13.31
CA GLN A 107 18.94 -3.80 -14.49
C GLN A 107 17.57 -4.46 -14.63
N TRP A 108 17.02 -5.01 -13.54
CA TRP A 108 15.68 -5.61 -13.53
C TRP A 108 14.58 -4.57 -13.81
N LEU A 109 14.65 -3.37 -13.21
CA LEU A 109 13.68 -2.29 -13.44
C LEU A 109 13.76 -1.68 -14.85
N ARG A 110 14.95 -1.65 -15.46
CA ARG A 110 15.15 -1.12 -16.82
C ARG A 110 15.07 -2.17 -17.92
N GLY A 111 14.98 -3.46 -17.56
CA GLY A 111 14.90 -4.57 -18.50
C GLY A 111 16.18 -4.76 -19.34
N ILE A 112 17.35 -4.46 -18.78
CA ILE A 112 18.67 -4.64 -19.41
C ILE A 112 19.40 -5.79 -18.74
#